data_AF-A0A8S3XVT9-F1
#
_entry.id   AF-A0A8S3XVT9-F1
#
_cell.length_a   1.000
_cell.length_b   1.000
_cell.length_c   1.000
_cell.angle_alpha   90.00
_cell.angle_beta   90.00
_cell.angle_gamma   90.00
#
_symmetry.space_group_name_H-M   'P 1'
#
loop_
_entity.id
_entity.type
_entity.pdbx_description
1 polymer ?
#
loop_
_entity_poly.entity_id
_entity_poly.type
_entity_poly.pdbx_seq_one_letter_code
_entity_poly.pdbx_strand_id
1 'polypeptide(L)'
;MVICGSVLKVICGDCGRVGCCIIDLGKMTEKLVPVVRADEEEAEEEELVDPQQQLREVCSQKPDAQNLWSKYQECNNRVTSRSKTTETCEEELIDYIHVLDKCVNKDLFKRLK
;
A
#
# COMPACT_ATOMS: atom_id res chain seq x y z
N MET A 1 21.25 -25.62 32.10
CA MET A 1 21.98 -24.75 33.03
C MET A 1 23.42 -24.64 32.52
N VAL A 2 23.83 -23.41 32.17
CA VAL A 2 25.18 -22.93 31.78
C VAL A 2 25.74 -23.50 30.46
N ILE A 3 25.59 -22.82 29.31
CA ILE A 3 26.33 -21.66 28.74
C ILE A 3 27.84 -21.95 28.51
N CYS A 4 28.29 -22.00 27.24
CA CYS A 4 29.49 -21.29 26.77
C CYS A 4 29.70 -21.45 25.25
N GLY A 5 30.01 -20.36 24.55
CA GLY A 5 30.91 -20.42 23.39
C GLY A 5 30.27 -20.39 22.01
N SER A 6 30.43 -19.24 21.35
CA SER A 6 30.35 -19.02 19.92
C SER A 6 31.05 -20.11 19.10
N VAL A 7 30.47 -20.45 17.94
CA VAL A 7 31.09 -20.74 16.63
C VAL A 7 30.18 -21.68 15.85
N LEU A 8 29.64 -21.15 14.73
CA LEU A 8 29.34 -21.84 13.48
C LEU A 8 28.65 -23.22 13.61
N LYS A 9 27.32 -23.24 13.53
CA LYS A 9 26.59 -24.45 13.15
C LYS A 9 25.73 -24.16 11.94
N VAL A 10 26.34 -24.40 10.77
CA VAL A 10 25.62 -24.76 9.54
C VAL A 10 24.72 -25.94 9.92
N ILE A 11 23.43 -25.69 10.02
CA ILE A 11 22.44 -26.76 10.03
C ILE A 11 21.93 -26.84 8.60
N CYS A 12 22.53 -27.75 7.83
CA CYS A 12 21.92 -28.33 6.65
C CYS A 12 20.56 -28.90 7.08
N GLY A 13 19.47 -28.25 6.68
CA GLY A 13 18.13 -28.83 6.66
C GLY A 13 17.82 -29.28 5.24
N ASP A 14 17.56 -30.57 5.06
CA ASP A 14 17.26 -31.21 3.78
C ASP A 14 16.08 -30.54 3.05
N CYS A 15 16.37 -29.90 1.91
CA CYS A 15 15.34 -29.56 0.93
C CYS A 15 15.73 -30.19 -0.40
N GLY A 16 15.15 -31.35 -0.66
CA GLY A 16 15.32 -32.08 -1.91
C GLY A 16 14.89 -31.22 -3.11
N ARG A 17 15.83 -31.02 -4.03
CA ARG A 17 15.62 -31.02 -5.49
C ARG A 17 14.55 -30.06 -6.00
N VAL A 18 14.85 -28.76 -6.10
CA VAL A 18 15.14 -27.98 -7.32
C VAL A 18 15.63 -26.61 -6.84
N GLY A 19 16.73 -26.10 -7.41
CA GLY A 19 17.39 -24.87 -6.96
C GLY A 19 16.48 -23.65 -6.93
N CYS A 20 16.03 -23.28 -5.73
CA CYS A 20 15.59 -21.93 -5.45
C CYS A 20 16.68 -21.30 -4.57
N CYS A 21 17.67 -20.70 -5.23
CA CYS A 21 18.46 -19.66 -4.58
C CYS A 21 17.44 -18.61 -4.12
N ILE A 22 17.20 -18.52 -2.83
CA ILE A 22 16.57 -17.34 -2.25
C ILE A 22 17.57 -16.22 -2.48
N ILE A 23 17.48 -15.59 -3.66
CA ILE A 23 18.12 -14.32 -3.91
C ILE A 23 17.50 -13.36 -2.92
N ASP A 24 18.29 -12.94 -1.94
CA ASP A 24 17.99 -11.84 -1.04
C ASP A 24 17.42 -10.67 -1.84
N LEU A 25 16.09 -10.57 -1.85
CA LEU A 25 15.30 -9.51 -2.50
C LEU A 25 15.43 -8.17 -1.76
N GLY A 26 16.47 -7.99 -0.93
CA GLY A 26 16.74 -6.78 -0.18
C GLY A 26 17.75 -5.84 -0.84
N LYS A 27 18.52 -6.30 -1.84
CA LYS A 27 19.64 -5.52 -2.42
C LYS A 27 19.38 -4.86 -3.78
N MET A 28 18.27 -5.18 -4.45
CA MET A 28 18.02 -4.68 -5.82
C MET A 28 17.15 -3.42 -5.88
N THR A 29 16.47 -3.04 -4.79
CA THR A 29 15.52 -1.91 -4.78
C THR A 29 16.14 -0.56 -4.42
N GLU A 30 17.35 -0.50 -3.84
CA GLU A 30 18.00 0.78 -3.51
C GLU A 30 18.64 1.50 -4.70
N LYS A 31 18.82 0.84 -5.86
CA LYS A 31 19.63 1.37 -6.97
C LYS A 31 18.87 1.95 -8.15
N LEU A 32 17.54 1.86 -8.20
CA LEU A 32 16.77 2.15 -9.42
C LEU A 32 15.66 3.20 -9.28
N VAL A 33 15.53 3.86 -8.12
CA VAL A 33 14.64 5.03 -8.01
C VAL A 33 15.50 6.29 -8.18
N PRO A 34 15.46 6.98 -9.34
CA PRO A 34 16.08 8.29 -9.45
C PRO A 34 15.35 9.24 -8.49
N VAL A 35 16.04 9.68 -7.43
CA VAL A 35 15.57 10.75 -6.55
C VAL A 35 15.64 12.05 -7.34
N VAL A 36 14.50 12.51 -7.84
CA VAL A 36 14.37 13.84 -8.44
C VAL A 36 14.47 14.85 -7.28
N ARG A 37 15.61 15.51 -7.13
CA ARG A 37 15.76 16.63 -6.20
C ARG A 37 15.12 17.85 -6.85
N ALA A 38 13.92 18.20 -6.39
CA ALA A 38 13.40 19.55 -6.57
C ALA A 38 14.12 20.41 -5.52
N ASP A 39 15.13 21.15 -5.98
CA ASP A 39 15.73 22.37 -5.43
C ASP A 39 16.03 22.46 -3.91
N GLU A 40 17.32 22.59 -3.61
CA GLU A 40 17.93 22.79 -2.29
C GLU A 40 17.70 24.22 -1.75
N GLU A 41 16.47 24.61 -1.43
CA GLU A 41 16.18 25.76 -0.56
C GLU A 41 15.43 25.27 0.69
N GLU A 42 16.15 25.32 1.82
CA GLU A 42 15.70 25.12 3.21
C GLU A 42 14.35 24.41 3.41
N ALA A 43 14.42 23.10 3.64
CA ALA A 43 13.37 22.36 4.32
C ALA A 43 13.27 22.86 5.77
N GLU A 44 12.62 24.01 5.98
CA GLU A 44 11.66 24.07 7.07
C GLU A 44 10.69 22.92 6.80
N GLU A 45 10.79 21.84 7.57
CA GLU A 45 9.84 20.73 7.58
C GLU A 45 8.50 21.24 8.11
N GLU A 46 7.89 22.23 7.44
CA GLU A 46 6.46 22.43 7.51
C GLU A 46 5.84 21.14 7.02
N GLU A 47 5.05 20.50 7.87
CA GLU A 47 4.32 19.27 7.55
C GLU A 47 3.50 19.52 6.28
N LEU A 48 4.03 19.14 5.11
CA LEU A 48 3.38 19.31 3.82
C LEU A 48 2.16 18.39 3.79
N VAL A 49 1.00 18.91 4.22
CA VAL A 49 -0.24 18.14 4.22
C VAL A 49 -0.87 18.16 2.84
N ASP A 50 -1.07 16.99 2.23
CA ASP A 50 -1.80 16.86 0.96
C ASP A 50 -3.27 17.28 1.14
N PRO A 51 -3.72 18.38 0.49
CA PRO A 51 -5.12 18.81 0.57
C PRO A 51 -6.09 17.77 0.03
N GLN A 52 -5.64 16.87 -0.87
CA GLN A 52 -6.47 15.79 -1.39
C GLN A 52 -6.82 14.78 -0.31
N GLN A 53 -5.87 14.40 0.55
CA GLN A 53 -6.10 13.44 1.62
C GLN A 53 -7.19 13.92 2.58
N GLN A 54 -7.11 15.18 3.03
CA GLN A 54 -8.12 15.78 3.90
C GLN A 54 -9.52 15.77 3.24
N LEU A 55 -9.59 16.08 1.94
CA LEU A 55 -10.85 16.06 1.21
C LEU A 55 -11.39 14.63 1.02
N ARG A 56 -10.53 13.64 0.79
CA ARG A 56 -10.94 12.23 0.70
C ARG A 56 -11.51 11.73 2.02
N GLU A 57 -10.94 12.11 3.16
CA GLU A 57 -11.48 11.78 4.48
C GLU A 57 -12.90 12.33 4.66
N VAL A 58 -13.11 13.62 4.36
CA VAL A 58 -14.45 14.24 4.43
C VAL A 58 -15.42 13.60 3.44
N CYS A 59 -14.98 13.35 2.21
CA CYS A 59 -15.82 12.74 1.16
C CYS A 59 -16.17 11.29 1.47
N SER A 60 -15.30 10.56 2.17
CA SER A 60 -15.55 9.16 2.55
C SER A 60 -16.72 9.02 3.52
N GLN A 61 -17.00 10.02 4.36
CA GLN A 61 -18.09 9.99 5.35
C GLN A 61 -19.48 10.19 4.75
N LYS A 62 -19.58 10.47 3.45
CA LYS A 62 -20.88 10.67 2.79
C LYS A 62 -21.65 9.35 2.67
N PRO A 63 -23.00 9.36 2.77
CA PRO A 63 -23.81 8.15 2.70
C PRO A 63 -23.54 7.29 1.47
N ASP A 64 -23.45 7.91 0.28
CA ASP A 64 -23.20 7.20 -0.98
C ASP A 64 -21.82 6.51 -0.98
N ALA A 65 -20.80 7.18 -0.44
CA ALA A 65 -19.45 6.64 -0.33
C ALA A 65 -19.40 5.50 0.70
N GLN A 66 -20.08 5.62 1.84
CA GLN A 66 -20.17 4.58 2.87
C GLN A 66 -20.90 3.32 2.38
N ASN A 67 -21.95 3.49 1.57
CA ASN A 67 -22.66 2.37 0.96
C ASN A 67 -21.78 1.59 0.00
N LEU A 68 -21.04 2.28 -0.88
CA LEU A 68 -20.12 1.63 -1.82
C LEU A 68 -18.90 1.05 -1.12
N TRP A 69 -18.40 1.72 -0.09
CA TRP A 69 -17.33 1.19 0.76
C TRP A 69 -17.73 -0.14 1.40
N SER A 70 -18.96 -0.24 1.91
CA SER A 70 -19.47 -1.48 2.51
C SER A 70 -19.51 -2.64 1.50
N LYS A 71 -19.92 -2.39 0.25
CA LYS A 71 -19.90 -3.40 -0.83
C LYS A 71 -18.49 -3.84 -1.18
N TYR A 72 -17.56 -2.89 -1.29
CA TYR A 72 -16.15 -3.18 -1.54
C TYR A 72 -15.55 -4.05 -0.41
N GLN A 73 -15.87 -3.74 0.85
CA GLN A 73 -15.44 -4.56 2.00
C GLN A 73 -16.07 -5.96 1.97
N GLU A 74 -17.34 -6.09 1.61
CA GLU A 74 -17.99 -7.38 1.43
C GLU A 74 -17.29 -8.24 0.35
N CYS A 75 -16.93 -7.63 -0.79
CA CYS A 75 -16.15 -8.30 -1.82
C CYS A 75 -14.77 -8.73 -1.29
N ASN A 76 -14.03 -7.84 -0.62
CA ASN A 76 -12.71 -8.16 -0.07
C ASN A 76 -12.77 -9.33 0.91
N ASN A 77 -13.79 -9.38 1.77
CA ASN A 77 -13.99 -10.48 2.70
C ASN A 77 -14.24 -11.80 1.96
N ARG A 78 -15.05 -11.77 0.90
CA ARG A 78 -15.32 -12.94 0.04
C ARG A 78 -14.05 -13.41 -0.68
N VAL A 79 -13.31 -12.52 -1.32
CA VAL A 79 -12.08 -12.86 -2.07
C VAL A 79 -10.99 -13.37 -1.13
N THR A 80 -10.80 -12.73 0.03
CA THR A 80 -9.78 -13.15 1.02
C THR A 80 -10.11 -14.50 1.66
N SER A 81 -11.40 -14.85 1.79
CA SER A 81 -11.82 -16.14 2.34
C SER A 81 -11.56 -17.34 1.41
N ARG A 82 -11.32 -17.10 0.11
CA ARG A 82 -11.15 -18.15 -0.90
C ARG A 82 -9.67 -18.40 -1.16
N SER A 83 -9.26 -19.67 -1.11
CA SER A 83 -7.85 -20.04 -1.36
C SER A 83 -7.46 -20.05 -2.84
N LYS A 84 -8.44 -20.21 -3.75
CA LYS A 84 -8.26 -20.14 -5.21
C LYS A 84 -9.51 -19.53 -5.84
N THR A 85 -9.43 -18.26 -6.21
CA THR A 85 -10.50 -17.54 -6.90
C THR A 85 -9.92 -16.69 -8.02
N THR A 86 -10.67 -16.51 -9.11
CA THR A 86 -10.35 -15.59 -10.22
C THR A 86 -11.11 -14.27 -10.10
N GLU A 87 -11.92 -14.13 -9.06
CA GLU A 87 -12.70 -12.94 -8.75
C GLU A 87 -11.79 -11.80 -8.25
N THR A 88 -12.03 -10.59 -8.74
CA THR A 88 -11.39 -9.35 -8.29
C THR A 88 -12.44 -8.35 -7.81
N CYS A 89 -12.07 -7.49 -6.86
CA CYS A 89 -12.97 -6.43 -6.32
C CYS A 89 -12.76 -5.08 -7.02
N GLU A 90 -12.30 -5.10 -8.27
CA GLU A 90 -11.97 -3.88 -9.02
C GLU A 90 -13.21 -3.08 -9.39
N GLU A 91 -14.32 -3.74 -9.71
CA GLU A 91 -15.60 -3.09 -10.01
C GLU A 91 -16.07 -2.25 -8.83
N GLU A 92 -16.18 -2.84 -7.64
CA GLU A 92 -16.63 -2.14 -6.44
C GLU A 92 -15.65 -1.04 -6.00
N LEU A 93 -14.35 -1.24 -6.24
CA LEU A 93 -13.33 -0.24 -5.97
C LEU A 93 -13.49 0.98 -6.90
N ILE A 94 -13.68 0.75 -8.21
CA ILE A 94 -13.86 1.83 -9.19
C ILE A 94 -15.14 2.60 -8.89
N ASP A 95 -16.23 1.92 -8.52
CA ASP A 95 -17.48 2.57 -8.11
C ASP A 95 -17.29 3.49 -6.89
N TYR A 96 -16.60 2.99 -5.86
CA TYR A 96 -16.28 3.77 -4.68
C TYR A 96 -15.43 5.00 -5.01
N ILE A 97 -14.35 4.82 -5.78
CA ILE A 97 -13.46 5.90 -6.21
C ILE A 97 -14.21 6.93 -7.05
N HIS A 98 -15.10 6.50 -7.95
CA HIS A 98 -15.88 7.40 -8.78
C HIS A 98 -16.70 8.40 -7.95
N VAL A 99 -17.35 7.92 -6.89
CA VAL A 99 -18.13 8.78 -5.98
C VAL A 99 -17.22 9.69 -5.16
N LEU A 100 -16.08 9.18 -4.67
CA LEU A 100 -15.08 10.00 -3.97
C LEU A 100 -14.55 11.13 -4.86
N ASP A 101 -14.11 10.81 -6.07
CA ASP A 101 -13.49 11.79 -6.97
C ASP A 101 -14.52 12.85 -7.42
N LYS A 102 -15.77 12.46 -7.67
CA LYS A 102 -16.87 13.42 -7.92
C LYS A 102 -17.08 14.38 -6.75
N CYS A 103 -16.82 13.94 -5.52
CA CYS A 103 -16.87 14.80 -4.33
C CYS A 103 -15.64 15.69 -4.23
N VAL A 104 -14.44 15.12 -4.31
CA VAL A 104 -13.15 15.79 -4.12
C VAL A 104 -12.90 16.85 -5.19
N ASN A 105 -13.23 16.58 -6.46
CA ASN A 105 -12.97 17.46 -7.60
C ASN A 105 -13.63 18.84 -7.47
N LYS A 106 -14.68 18.97 -6.64
CA LYS A 106 -15.36 20.26 -6.41
C LYS A 106 -14.49 21.29 -5.72
N ASP A 107 -13.55 20.84 -4.89
CA ASP A 107 -12.78 21.70 -3.98
C ASP A 107 -11.27 21.50 -4.07
N LEU A 108 -10.80 20.38 -4.64
CA LEU A 108 -9.37 20.06 -4.73
C LEU A 108 -8.60 21.13 -5.50
N PHE A 109 -9.03 21.48 -6.71
CA PHE A 109 -8.32 22.45 -7.56
C PHE A 109 -8.35 23.90 -7.04
N LYS A 110 -9.15 24.19 -6.02
CA LYS A 110 -9.12 25.49 -5.32
C LYS A 110 -7.98 25.56 -4.29
N ARG A 111 -7.46 24.40 -3.87
CA ARG A 111 -6.44 24.25 -2.83
C ARG A 111 -5.04 23.99 -3.40
N LEU A 112 -4.98 23.61 -4.68
CA LEU A 112 -3.73 23.41 -5.41
C LEU A 112 -3.32 24.73 -6.06
N LYS A 113 -2.06 25.12 -5.90
CA LYS A 113 -1.43 26.31 -6.52
C LYS A 113 -0.78 25.94 -7.84
#